data_AF-A0A9X1UYB5-F1
#
_entry.id   AF-A0A9X1UYB5-F1
#
_cell.length_a   1.000
_cell.length_b   1.000
_cell.length_c   1.000
_cell.angle_alpha   90.00
_cell.angle_beta   90.00
_cell.angle_gamma   90.00
#
_symmetry.space_group_name_H-M   'P 1'
#
loop_
_entity.id
_entity.type
_entity.pdbx_description
1 polymer ?
#
loop_
_entity_poly.entity_id
_entity_poly.type
_entity_poly.pdbx_seq_one_letter_code
_entity_poly.pdbx_strand_id
1 'polypeptide(L)'
;MANLLDIFRTHSGERLMEKTEELTSQDRSKIQRTFTFTLPALLSVFQKNEALLLKDFQDLISFIEQADLISEGNNIIVHQLDPDQIELLENCSDLQKMDKESFQKILKISAGFIAAIITQMKKKEENAQISDLIQSLNGQGVEYDKVFIRTLVKNEDSPDLIDSSEEIALGKKNNNDDQSILGGYSGGR
;
A
#
# COMPACT_ATOMS: atom_id res chain seq x y z
N MET A 1 -3.91 14.47 -1.92
CA MET A 1 -4.69 13.24 -1.91
C MET A 1 -3.72 12.12 -2.17
N ALA A 2 -3.53 11.24 -1.20
CA ALA A 2 -2.69 10.05 -1.38
C ALA A 2 -3.54 8.96 -2.05
N ASN A 3 -2.98 8.26 -3.03
CA ASN A 3 -3.62 7.13 -3.69
C ASN A 3 -2.89 5.82 -3.33
N LEU A 4 -3.55 4.67 -3.52
CA LEU A 4 -2.95 3.37 -3.22
C LEU A 4 -1.58 3.13 -3.90
N LEU A 5 -1.34 3.69 -5.08
CA LEU A 5 -0.07 3.54 -5.81
C LEU A 5 1.05 4.42 -5.26
N ASP A 6 0.75 5.43 -4.46
CA ASP A 6 1.76 6.23 -3.75
C ASP A 6 2.55 5.37 -2.76
N ILE A 7 2.08 4.16 -2.45
CA ILE A 7 2.81 3.24 -1.61
C ILE A 7 4.17 2.84 -2.15
N PHE A 8 4.38 2.82 -3.47
CA PHE A 8 5.70 2.51 -4.04
C PHE A 8 6.77 3.56 -3.73
N ARG A 9 6.41 4.66 -3.05
CA ARG A 9 7.33 5.67 -2.55
C ARG A 9 7.63 5.53 -1.05
N THR A 10 7.07 4.53 -0.38
CA THR A 10 7.20 4.35 1.07
C THR A 10 8.07 3.15 1.43
N HIS A 11 8.53 3.11 2.67
CA HIS A 11 9.31 1.98 3.19
C HIS A 11 8.52 0.65 3.14
N SER A 12 7.22 0.66 3.45
CA SER A 12 6.39 -0.54 3.31
C SER A 12 6.24 -0.98 1.85
N GLY A 13 6.17 -0.04 0.90
CA GLY A 13 6.16 -0.38 -0.52
C GLY A 13 7.49 -0.99 -0.98
N GLU A 14 8.61 -0.43 -0.54
CA GLU A 14 9.94 -1.01 -0.79
C GLU A 14 10.02 -2.46 -0.29
N ARG A 15 9.59 -2.68 0.96
CA ARG A 15 9.62 -4.01 1.56
C ARG A 15 8.69 -5.00 0.87
N LEU A 16 7.52 -4.54 0.44
CA LEU A 16 6.58 -5.34 -0.35
C LEU A 16 7.21 -5.75 -1.70
N MET A 17 7.91 -4.84 -2.36
CA MET A 17 8.60 -5.11 -3.62
C MET A 17 9.68 -6.18 -3.43
N GLU A 18 10.59 -6.00 -2.46
CA GLU A 18 11.64 -6.98 -2.14
C GLU A 18 11.04 -8.36 -1.83
N LYS A 19 9.99 -8.40 -1.00
CA LYS A 19 9.35 -9.65 -0.62
C LYS A 19 8.69 -10.34 -1.80
N THR A 20 8.12 -9.57 -2.72
CA THR A 20 7.50 -10.11 -3.94
C THR A 20 8.56 -10.62 -4.91
N GLU A 21 9.72 -9.96 -5.01
CA GLU A 21 10.87 -10.46 -5.78
C GLU A 21 11.33 -11.83 -5.26
N GLU A 22 11.47 -11.98 -3.94
CA GLU A 22 11.81 -13.27 -3.31
C GLU A 22 10.79 -14.37 -3.65
N LEU A 23 9.49 -14.07 -3.56
CA LEU A 23 8.41 -15.05 -3.70
C LEU A 23 8.10 -15.44 -5.15
N THR A 24 8.45 -14.58 -6.11
CA THR A 24 8.09 -14.76 -7.53
C THR A 24 9.30 -14.97 -8.45
N SER A 25 10.51 -14.61 -8.01
CA SER A 25 11.72 -14.58 -8.85
C SER A 25 11.56 -13.73 -10.12
N GLN A 26 10.67 -12.73 -10.09
CA GLN A 26 10.43 -11.80 -11.20
C GLN A 26 11.22 -10.51 -11.02
N ASP A 27 11.52 -9.84 -12.13
CA ASP A 27 12.18 -8.54 -12.11
C ASP A 27 11.30 -7.48 -11.46
N ARG A 28 11.90 -6.63 -10.62
CA ARG A 28 11.26 -5.48 -9.98
C ARG A 28 10.32 -4.67 -10.89
N SER A 29 10.78 -4.36 -12.10
CA SER A 29 10.01 -3.55 -13.06
C SER A 29 8.73 -4.26 -13.55
N LYS A 30 8.76 -5.60 -13.66
CA LYS A 30 7.58 -6.40 -14.01
C LYS A 30 6.62 -6.49 -12.82
N ILE A 31 7.16 -6.66 -11.61
CA ILE A 31 6.38 -6.69 -10.38
C ILE A 31 5.65 -5.35 -10.19
N GLN A 32 6.35 -4.22 -10.27
CA GLN A 32 5.77 -2.89 -10.09
C GLN A 32 4.67 -2.61 -11.14
N ARG A 33 4.93 -2.97 -12.41
CA ARG A 33 3.91 -2.86 -13.46
C ARG A 33 2.68 -3.71 -13.15
N THR A 34 2.90 -4.95 -12.68
CA THR A 34 1.80 -5.86 -12.32
C THR A 34 1.01 -5.30 -11.15
N PHE A 35 1.65 -4.79 -10.11
CA PHE A 35 0.96 -4.13 -9.00
C PHE A 35 0.18 -2.88 -9.42
N THR A 36 0.72 -2.10 -10.36
CA THR A 36 0.03 -0.92 -10.91
C THR A 36 -1.31 -1.31 -11.57
N PHE A 37 -1.44 -2.56 -12.01
CA PHE A 37 -2.67 -3.14 -12.51
C PHE A 37 -3.51 -3.82 -11.42
N THR A 38 -2.92 -4.75 -10.64
CA THR A 38 -3.66 -5.62 -9.71
C THR A 38 -4.21 -4.84 -8.52
N LEU A 39 -3.48 -3.85 -8.00
CA LEU A 39 -3.92 -3.09 -6.82
C LEU A 39 -5.22 -2.32 -7.09
N PRO A 40 -5.32 -1.46 -8.14
CA PRO A 40 -6.58 -0.79 -8.45
C PRO A 40 -7.70 -1.75 -8.86
N ALA A 41 -7.37 -2.83 -9.60
CA ALA A 41 -8.37 -3.80 -10.04
C ALA A 41 -9.04 -4.51 -8.85
N LEU A 42 -8.25 -4.97 -7.88
CA LEU A 42 -8.76 -5.61 -6.67
C LEU A 42 -9.50 -4.61 -5.78
N LEU A 43 -8.97 -3.40 -5.61
CA LEU A 43 -9.62 -2.37 -4.81
C LEU A 43 -11.02 -2.01 -5.36
N SER A 44 -11.18 -2.02 -6.69
CA SER A 44 -12.47 -1.82 -7.35
C SER A 44 -13.48 -2.95 -7.07
N VAL A 45 -13.00 -4.18 -6.85
CA VAL A 45 -13.85 -5.31 -6.44
C VAL A 45 -14.20 -5.19 -4.95
N PHE A 46 -13.24 -4.84 -4.10
CA PHE A 46 -13.45 -4.68 -2.66
C PHE A 46 -14.40 -3.51 -2.35
N GLN A 47 -14.52 -2.53 -3.24
CA GLN A 47 -15.54 -1.49 -3.11
C GLN A 47 -16.96 -2.05 -3.28
N LYS A 48 -17.13 -3.10 -4.09
CA LYS A 48 -18.43 -3.74 -4.34
C LYS A 48 -18.75 -4.80 -3.27
N ASN A 49 -17.73 -5.45 -2.75
CA ASN A 49 -17.81 -6.54 -1.79
C ASN A 49 -17.11 -6.13 -0.49
N GLU A 50 -17.82 -6.03 0.63
CA GLU A 50 -17.25 -5.57 1.90
C GLU A 50 -15.93 -6.30 2.22
N ALA A 51 -14.84 -5.54 2.30
CA ALA A 51 -13.51 -6.12 2.41
C ALA A 51 -13.34 -6.94 3.70
N LEU A 52 -12.89 -8.18 3.55
CA LEU A 52 -12.50 -9.06 4.64
C LEU A 52 -11.30 -8.48 5.39
N LEU A 53 -11.50 -8.23 6.69
CA LEU A 53 -10.45 -7.77 7.59
C LEU A 53 -9.59 -8.96 8.04
N LEU A 54 -8.28 -8.75 8.05
CA LEU A 54 -7.32 -9.73 8.53
C LEU A 54 -7.30 -9.76 10.07
N LYS A 55 -7.05 -10.94 10.63
CA LYS A 55 -6.84 -11.10 12.07
C LYS A 55 -5.34 -11.06 12.35
N ASP A 56 -4.98 -10.58 13.54
CA ASP A 56 -3.69 -10.84 14.17
C ASP A 56 -2.42 -10.47 13.36
N PHE A 57 -2.14 -9.17 13.26
CA PHE A 57 -0.81 -8.65 12.94
C PHE A 57 -0.62 -7.26 13.55
N GLN A 58 0.63 -6.90 13.89
CA GLN A 58 0.93 -5.64 14.57
C GLN A 58 0.87 -4.44 13.62
N ASP A 59 1.62 -4.50 12.52
CA ASP A 59 1.76 -3.42 11.54
C ASP A 59 2.00 -3.96 10.12
N LEU A 60 2.04 -3.09 9.11
CA LEU A 60 2.22 -3.52 7.73
C LEU A 60 3.57 -4.22 7.48
N ILE A 61 4.64 -3.80 8.16
CA ILE A 61 5.97 -4.41 7.96
C ILE A 61 5.97 -5.83 8.50
N SER A 62 5.49 -6.04 9.73
CA SER A 62 5.34 -7.38 10.31
C SER A 62 4.44 -8.27 9.46
N PHE A 63 3.36 -7.74 8.88
CA PHE A 63 2.56 -8.50 7.91
C PHE A 63 3.38 -8.91 6.68
N ILE A 64 4.10 -7.98 6.03
CA ILE A 64 4.93 -8.28 4.86
C ILE A 64 6.01 -9.32 5.18
N GLU A 65 6.63 -9.23 6.36
CA GLU A 65 7.79 -10.06 6.69
C GLU A 65 7.43 -11.43 7.25
N GLN A 66 6.35 -11.53 8.02
CA GLN A 66 6.05 -12.71 8.84
C GLN A 66 4.85 -13.51 8.33
N ALA A 67 3.92 -12.87 7.61
CA ALA A 67 2.76 -13.57 7.09
C ALA A 67 3.11 -14.38 5.83
N ASP A 68 2.36 -15.46 5.60
CA ASP A 68 2.33 -16.10 4.29
C ASP A 68 1.44 -15.28 3.35
N LEU A 69 2.03 -14.28 2.69
CA LEU A 69 1.32 -13.32 1.83
C LEU A 69 0.51 -14.00 0.71
N ILE A 70 0.98 -15.14 0.22
CA ILE A 70 0.29 -15.88 -0.84
C ILE A 70 -0.95 -16.55 -0.26
N SER A 71 -0.83 -17.22 0.89
CA SER A 71 -1.94 -17.88 1.56
C SER A 71 -2.99 -16.90 2.08
N GLU A 72 -2.56 -15.82 2.74
CA GLU A 72 -3.45 -14.75 3.21
C GLU A 72 -4.19 -14.10 2.04
N GLY A 73 -3.46 -13.76 0.98
CA GLY A 73 -4.02 -13.23 -0.25
C GLY A 73 -5.03 -14.16 -0.93
N ASN A 74 -4.73 -15.46 -0.96
CA ASN A 74 -5.63 -16.46 -1.51
C ASN A 74 -6.94 -16.56 -0.70
N ASN A 75 -6.84 -16.50 0.62
CA ASN A 75 -7.99 -16.50 1.51
C ASN A 75 -8.90 -15.28 1.23
N ILE A 76 -8.30 -14.10 1.07
CA ILE A 76 -9.02 -12.88 0.68
C ILE A 76 -9.72 -13.05 -0.68
N ILE A 77 -9.00 -13.51 -1.70
CA ILE A 77 -9.54 -13.67 -3.06
C ILE A 77 -10.74 -14.62 -3.08
N VAL A 78 -10.62 -15.81 -2.48
CA VAL A 78 -11.68 -16.83 -2.53
C VAL A 78 -12.96 -16.40 -1.79
N HIS A 79 -12.84 -15.52 -0.79
CA HIS A 79 -14.01 -15.00 -0.07
C HIS A 79 -14.65 -13.78 -0.72
N GLN A 80 -13.88 -12.98 -1.48
CA GLN A 80 -14.35 -11.70 -2.01
C GLN A 80 -14.62 -11.72 -3.51
N LEU A 81 -14.05 -12.65 -4.26
CA LEU A 81 -14.19 -12.72 -5.71
C LEU A 81 -14.91 -14.01 -6.09
N ASP A 82 -15.86 -13.89 -7.01
CA ASP A 82 -16.48 -15.05 -7.64
C ASP A 82 -15.50 -15.71 -8.62
N PRO A 83 -15.63 -17.02 -8.92
CA PRO A 83 -14.73 -17.73 -9.83
C PRO A 83 -14.52 -17.05 -11.19
N ASP A 84 -15.59 -16.48 -11.77
CA ASP A 84 -15.52 -15.76 -13.04
C ASP A 84 -14.65 -14.49 -12.95
N GLN A 85 -14.67 -13.79 -11.81
CA GLN A 85 -13.83 -12.62 -11.57
C GLN A 85 -12.36 -13.01 -11.40
N ILE A 86 -12.11 -14.13 -10.71
CA ILE A 86 -10.76 -14.68 -10.54
C ILE A 86 -10.19 -15.05 -11.91
N GLU A 87 -10.93 -15.80 -12.73
CA GLU A 87 -10.51 -16.20 -14.06
C GLU A 87 -10.22 -14.99 -14.96
N LEU A 88 -11.09 -13.97 -14.94
CA LEU A 88 -10.90 -12.75 -15.72
C LEU A 88 -9.61 -12.01 -15.33
N LEU A 89 -9.33 -11.88 -14.03
CA LEU A 89 -8.10 -11.23 -13.55
C LEU A 89 -6.86 -12.04 -13.93
N GLU A 90 -6.90 -13.36 -13.76
CA GLU A 90 -5.79 -14.25 -14.12
C GLU A 90 -5.47 -14.21 -15.62
N ASN A 91 -6.48 -14.07 -16.49
CA ASN A 91 -6.28 -13.94 -17.94
C ASN A 91 -5.56 -12.64 -18.34
N CYS A 92 -5.37 -11.69 -17.42
CA CYS A 92 -4.57 -10.50 -17.66
C CYS A 92 -3.06 -10.75 -17.53
N SER A 93 -2.60 -11.97 -17.18
CA SER A 93 -1.17 -12.31 -17.09
C SER A 93 -0.41 -12.01 -18.39
N ASP A 94 -1.03 -12.33 -19.53
CA ASP A 94 -0.44 -12.13 -20.85
C ASP A 94 -0.26 -10.64 -21.18
N LEU A 95 -1.23 -9.81 -20.77
CA LEU A 95 -1.15 -8.35 -20.91
C LEU A 95 0.03 -7.78 -20.11
N GLN A 96 0.31 -8.38 -18.95
CA GLN A 96 1.45 -8.00 -18.12
C GLN A 96 2.78 -8.62 -18.56
N LYS A 97 2.81 -9.44 -19.62
CA LYS A 97 3.99 -10.19 -20.07
C LYS A 97 4.64 -10.98 -18.94
N MET A 98 3.81 -11.66 -18.15
CA MET A 98 4.19 -12.46 -16.99
C MET A 98 3.57 -13.84 -17.10
N ASP A 99 4.27 -14.88 -16.65
CA ASP A 99 3.69 -16.22 -16.58
C ASP A 99 2.54 -16.25 -15.57
N LYS A 100 1.58 -17.15 -15.83
CA LYS A 100 0.34 -17.23 -15.05
C LYS A 100 0.59 -17.49 -13.56
N GLU A 101 1.56 -18.34 -13.23
CA GLU A 101 1.87 -18.68 -11.84
C GLU A 101 2.41 -17.47 -11.05
N SER A 102 3.38 -16.76 -11.62
CA SER A 102 3.93 -15.54 -11.01
C SER A 102 2.88 -14.45 -10.90
N PHE A 103 2.06 -14.27 -11.94
CA PHE A 103 0.96 -13.31 -11.92
C PHE A 103 -0.05 -13.64 -10.81
N GLN A 104 -0.45 -14.91 -10.66
CA GLN A 104 -1.34 -15.36 -9.58
C GLN A 104 -0.75 -15.09 -8.19
N LYS A 105 0.56 -15.29 -8.00
CA LYS A 105 1.23 -14.95 -6.73
C LYS A 105 1.15 -13.45 -6.44
N ILE A 106 1.44 -12.59 -7.42
CA ILE A 106 1.35 -11.13 -7.25
C ILE A 106 -0.10 -10.70 -6.99
N LEU A 107 -1.07 -11.32 -7.68
CA LEU A 107 -2.50 -11.05 -7.45
C LEU A 107 -2.91 -11.37 -6.01
N LYS A 108 -2.48 -12.53 -5.49
CA LYS A 108 -2.71 -12.92 -4.08
C LYS A 108 -2.03 -11.94 -3.12
N ILE A 109 -0.74 -11.68 -3.30
CA ILE A 109 0.01 -10.71 -2.48
C ILE A 109 -0.70 -9.35 -2.47
N SER A 110 -1.17 -8.88 -3.63
CA SER A 110 -1.93 -7.63 -3.75
C SER A 110 -3.21 -7.64 -2.91
N ALA A 111 -3.98 -8.73 -2.97
CA ALA A 111 -5.24 -8.87 -2.22
C ALA A 111 -5.01 -8.88 -0.71
N GLY A 112 -4.05 -9.69 -0.23
CA GLY A 112 -3.68 -9.74 1.18
C GLY A 112 -3.17 -8.39 1.68
N PHE A 113 -2.38 -7.71 0.86
CA PHE A 113 -1.81 -6.42 1.20
C PHE A 113 -2.84 -5.29 1.28
N ILE A 114 -3.82 -5.23 0.35
CA ILE A 114 -4.94 -4.30 0.45
C ILE A 114 -5.74 -4.56 1.73
N ALA A 115 -6.04 -5.83 2.03
CA ALA A 115 -6.75 -6.19 3.25
C ALA A 115 -5.97 -5.79 4.52
N ALA A 116 -4.64 -5.90 4.51
CA ALA A 116 -3.79 -5.44 5.60
C ALA A 116 -3.85 -3.93 5.79
N ILE A 117 -3.81 -3.13 4.72
CA ILE A 117 -3.97 -1.67 4.80
C ILE A 117 -5.32 -1.31 5.40
N ILE A 118 -6.42 -1.86 4.87
CA ILE A 118 -7.78 -1.58 5.35
C ILE A 118 -7.90 -1.97 6.82
N THR A 119 -7.34 -3.12 7.22
CA THR A 119 -7.36 -3.57 8.62
C THR A 119 -6.62 -2.60 9.54
N GLN A 120 -5.45 -2.09 9.13
CA GLN A 120 -4.70 -1.12 9.92
C GLN A 120 -5.41 0.23 10.01
N MET A 121 -5.99 0.70 8.90
CA MET A 121 -6.81 1.92 8.91
C MET A 121 -8.02 1.76 9.83
N LYS A 122 -8.70 0.62 9.78
CA LYS A 122 -9.85 0.29 10.64
C LYS A 122 -9.47 0.18 12.13
N LYS A 123 -8.28 -0.31 12.45
CA LYS A 123 -7.74 -0.31 13.84
C LYS A 123 -7.46 1.10 14.35
N LYS A 124 -6.97 1.99 13.49
CA LYS A 124 -6.67 3.40 13.84
C LYS A 124 -7.94 4.26 13.91
N GLU A 125 -8.96 3.93 13.11
CA GLU A 125 -10.28 4.58 13.13
C GLU A 125 -11.40 3.55 13.28
N GLU A 126 -11.67 3.16 14.53
CA GLU A 126 -12.63 2.09 14.86
C GLU A 126 -14.04 2.39 14.36
N ASN A 127 -14.44 3.67 14.24
CA ASN A 127 -15.77 4.07 13.81
C ASN A 127 -15.92 4.17 12.28
N ALA A 128 -14.83 4.10 11.51
CA ALA A 128 -14.88 4.28 10.07
C ALA A 128 -15.61 3.13 9.37
N GLN A 129 -16.45 3.42 8.38
CA GLN A 129 -17.01 2.37 7.52
C GLN A 129 -15.94 1.87 6.55
N ILE A 130 -15.90 0.56 6.29
CA ILE A 130 -14.91 -0.03 5.37
C ILE A 130 -15.03 0.60 3.97
N SER A 131 -16.25 0.91 3.53
CA SER A 131 -16.52 1.61 2.28
C SER A 131 -15.80 2.96 2.17
N ASP A 132 -15.72 3.71 3.27
CA ASP A 132 -15.13 5.05 3.28
C ASP A 132 -13.60 4.96 3.29
N LEU A 133 -13.05 3.96 3.99
CA LEU A 133 -11.63 3.64 3.93
C LEU A 133 -11.21 3.29 2.49
N ILE A 134 -11.99 2.45 1.80
CA ILE A 134 -11.75 2.07 0.40
C ILE A 134 -11.86 3.27 -0.54
N GLN A 135 -12.83 4.16 -0.33
CA GLN A 135 -12.95 5.40 -1.11
C GLN A 135 -11.71 6.29 -0.96
N SER A 136 -11.16 6.42 0.25
CA SER A 136 -9.89 7.13 0.46
C SER A 136 -8.72 6.46 -0.28
N LEU A 137 -8.60 5.12 -0.26
CA LEU A 137 -7.55 4.41 -1.01
C LEU A 137 -7.67 4.61 -2.53
N ASN A 138 -8.89 4.74 -3.06
CA ASN A 138 -9.17 5.05 -4.46
C ASN A 138 -8.98 6.52 -4.82
N GLY A 139 -8.67 7.40 -3.85
CA GLY A 139 -8.60 8.84 -4.06
C GLY A 139 -9.97 9.48 -4.34
N GLN A 140 -11.06 8.83 -3.96
CA GLN A 140 -12.44 9.32 -4.09
C GLN A 140 -12.94 10.05 -2.83
N GLY A 141 -12.19 9.98 -1.73
CA GLY A 141 -12.47 10.68 -0.47
C GLY A 141 -11.20 11.20 0.17
N VAL A 142 -11.32 12.19 1.08
CA VAL A 142 -10.19 12.81 1.80
C VAL A 142 -10.21 12.58 3.31
N GLU A 143 -11.31 12.01 3.82
CA GLU A 143 -11.58 11.87 5.26
C GLU A 143 -10.51 11.03 5.96
N TYR A 144 -10.09 9.93 5.32
CA TYR A 144 -9.14 8.98 5.90
C TYR A 144 -7.74 9.06 5.29
N ASP A 145 -7.42 10.09 4.49
CA ASP A 145 -6.10 10.27 3.86
C ASP A 145 -4.96 10.29 4.90
N LYS A 146 -5.17 11.00 6.01
CA LYS A 146 -4.18 11.06 7.09
C LYS A 146 -3.97 9.70 7.76
N VAL A 147 -5.05 8.94 7.91
CA VAL A 147 -5.04 7.60 8.52
C VAL A 147 -4.31 6.63 7.60
N PHE A 148 -4.57 6.71 6.29
CA PHE A 148 -3.83 5.98 5.27
C PHE A 148 -2.34 6.32 5.30
N ILE A 149 -1.95 7.60 5.27
CA ILE A 149 -0.55 8.00 5.33
C ILE A 149 0.13 7.48 6.61
N ARG A 150 -0.51 7.63 7.78
CA ARG A 150 0.00 7.08 9.07
C ARG A 150 0.05 5.55 9.11
N THR A 151 -0.66 4.87 8.23
CA THR A 151 -0.61 3.41 8.10
C THR A 151 0.60 2.98 7.28
N LEU A 152 1.05 3.82 6.34
CA LEU A 152 2.23 3.58 5.51
C LEU A 152 3.56 3.99 6.18
N VAL A 153 3.50 4.91 7.15
CA VAL A 153 4.67 5.38 7.89
C VAL A 153 4.93 4.46 9.09
N LYS A 154 6.17 4.00 9.24
CA LYS A 154 6.63 3.21 10.39
C LYS A 154 6.45 4.05 11.67
N ASN A 155 6.01 3.41 12.75
CA ASN A 155 5.68 4.04 14.05
C ASN A 155 6.58 5.21 14.44
N GLU A 156 5.97 6.22 15.08
CA GLU A 156 6.46 7.55 15.47
C GLU A 156 7.76 7.59 16.34
N ASP A 157 8.46 6.47 16.54
CA ASP A 157 9.62 6.30 17.43
C ASP A 157 10.96 5.97 16.72
N SER A 158 11.07 6.14 15.40
CA SER A 158 12.32 5.88 14.66
C SER A 158 12.95 7.18 14.13
N PRO A 159 13.98 7.75 14.79
CA PRO A 159 14.56 9.05 14.44
C PRO A 159 15.46 9.05 13.17
N ASP A 160 15.62 7.92 12.49
CA ASP A 160 16.68 7.72 11.49
C ASP A 160 16.22 7.40 10.05
N LEU A 161 15.00 7.77 9.65
CA LEU A 161 14.61 7.68 8.23
C LEU A 161 14.01 8.99 7.72
N ILE A 162 14.84 9.70 6.98
CA ILE A 162 14.63 10.98 6.28
C ILE A 162 13.44 10.85 5.30
N ASP A 163 12.27 11.46 5.51
CA ASP A 163 11.87 12.89 5.42
C ASP A 163 11.66 13.49 4.01
N SER A 164 12.02 12.83 2.91
CA SER A 164 12.00 13.54 1.62
C SER A 164 10.67 13.53 0.86
N SER A 165 9.74 12.62 1.16
CA SER A 165 8.46 12.53 0.43
C SER A 165 7.22 12.60 1.33
N GLU A 166 7.38 12.33 2.63
CA GLU A 166 6.32 12.50 3.62
C GLU A 166 6.01 13.98 3.92
N GLU A 167 7.03 14.86 4.02
CA GLU A 167 6.83 16.31 4.23
C GLU A 167 6.09 16.99 3.07
N ILE A 168 6.27 16.49 1.84
CA ILE A 168 5.66 17.07 0.63
C ILE A 168 4.18 16.68 0.53
N ALA A 169 3.81 15.46 0.94
CA ALA A 169 2.44 14.95 0.85
C ALA A 169 1.52 15.47 1.96
N LEU A 170 2.06 15.77 3.15
CA LEU A 170 1.26 16.14 4.33
C LEU A 170 0.98 17.64 4.46
N GLY A 171 1.56 18.49 3.60
CA GLY A 171 1.26 19.92 3.56
C GLY A 171 1.60 20.63 4.88
N LYS A 172 2.81 21.19 4.95
CA LYS A 172 3.31 22.01 6.08
C LYS A 172 2.21 22.88 6.71
N LYS A 173 1.93 22.63 8.00
CA LYS A 173 1.43 23.66 8.90
C LYS A 173 2.66 24.22 9.62
N ASN A 174 3.15 25.36 9.13
CA ASN A 174 4.21 26.13 9.79
C ASN A 174 3.82 26.36 11.25
N ASN A 175 4.57 25.77 12.17
CA ASN A 175 4.75 26.34 13.48
C ASN A 175 6.19 26.83 13.56
N ASN A 176 6.31 28.11 13.89
CA ASN A 176 7.54 28.82 14.15
C ASN A 176 8.39 28.04 15.15
N ASP A 177 9.69 27.91 14.89
CA ASP A 177 10.73 28.55 15.69
C ASP A 177 12.11 28.16 15.14
N ASP A 178 12.86 29.20 14.76
CA ASP A 178 14.29 29.37 15.00
C ASP A 178 15.26 28.21 14.69
N GLN A 179 15.85 28.24 13.49
CA GLN A 179 17.21 28.77 13.29
C GLN A 179 17.69 28.55 11.85
N SER A 180 18.08 29.66 11.22
CA SER A 180 18.71 29.74 9.90
C SER A 180 19.98 28.89 9.82
N ILE A 181 19.91 27.76 9.13
CA ILE A 181 21.08 27.00 8.65
C ILE A 181 21.19 27.20 7.13
N LEU A 182 21.41 28.44 6.72
CA LEU A 182 21.82 28.75 5.34
C LEU A 182 22.83 29.89 5.40
N GLY A 183 24.09 29.47 5.37
CA GLY A 183 25.27 30.31 5.21
C GLY A 183 25.09 31.30 4.08
N GLY A 184 24.82 32.54 4.46
CA GLY A 184 24.95 33.71 3.61
C GLY A 184 26.42 34.03 3.38
N TYR A 185 26.92 33.58 2.25
CA TYR A 185 28.00 34.24 1.52
C TYR A 185 27.67 35.74 1.40
N SER A 186 28.36 36.60 2.15
CA SER A 186 28.44 38.04 1.84
C SER A 186 29.90 38.47 1.86
N GLY A 187 30.62 38.12 0.78
CA GLY A 187 31.81 38.84 0.37
C GLY A 187 31.39 40.20 -0.20
N GLY A 188 31.95 41.27 0.34
CA GLY A 188 31.64 42.63 -0.12
C GLY A 188 32.18 43.71 0.80
N ARG A 189 33.51 43.80 0.95
CA ARG A 189 34.26 45.05 1.08
C ARG A 189 35.76 44.81 0.92
#